data_AF-A0A2E1BRT5-F1
#
_entry.id   AF-A0A2E1BRT5-F1
#
_cell.length_a   1.000
_cell.length_b   1.000
_cell.length_c   1.000
_cell.angle_alpha   90.00
_cell.angle_beta   90.00
_cell.angle_gamma   90.00
#
_symmetry.space_group_name_H-M   'P 1'
#
loop_
_entity.id
_entity.type
_entity.pdbx_description
1 polymer ?
#
loop_
_entity_poly.entity_id
_entity_poly.type
_entity_poly.pdbx_seq_one_letter_code
_entity_poly.pdbx_strand_id
1 'polypeptide(L)'
;MADSKLSELTAATSVAAADTFYLVQSSTSKGVTAANLFADVATPVSFSDKVSIADADTVTGPGAVSVTTNVTRLTNPSTGGTLTIAAGTEGQLKIIVMDGNSSAVTLTLDDSDLGHDTITFNNKGDTATLIYTNSKWWLIGGTATVAN
;
A
#
# COMPACT_ATOMS: atom_id res chain seq x y z
N MET A 1 16.21 -40.70 -1.93
CA MET A 1 16.40 -39.31 -1.48
C MET A 1 16.12 -39.32 0.01
N ALA A 2 17.06 -38.91 0.86
CA ALA A 2 16.79 -38.87 2.30
C ALA A 2 15.63 -37.89 2.52
N ASP A 3 14.57 -38.36 3.17
CA ASP A 3 13.45 -37.52 3.56
C ASP A 3 13.94 -36.61 4.70
N SER A 4 14.39 -35.40 4.36
CA SER A 4 14.74 -34.40 5.37
C SER A 4 13.47 -34.01 6.10
N LYS A 5 13.44 -34.22 7.42
CA LYS A 5 12.29 -33.85 8.23
C LYS A 5 12.09 -32.33 8.16
N LEU A 6 10.84 -31.86 8.20
CA LEU A 6 10.51 -30.42 8.16
C LEU A 6 11.30 -29.60 9.19
N SER A 7 11.57 -30.18 10.37
CA SER A 7 12.34 -29.57 11.45
C SER A 7 13.84 -29.40 11.17
N GLU A 8 14.38 -30.07 10.15
CA GLU A 8 15.80 -30.05 9.77
C GLU A 8 16.07 -29.15 8.56
N LEU A 9 15.02 -28.57 7.95
CA LEU A 9 15.17 -27.66 6.83
C LEU A 9 15.84 -26.36 7.27
N THR A 10 16.72 -25.84 6.41
CA THR A 10 17.28 -24.49 6.59
C THR A 10 16.16 -23.46 6.47
N ALA A 11 16.03 -22.60 7.48
CA ALA A 11 14.98 -21.58 7.51
C ALA A 11 15.20 -20.53 6.40
N ALA A 12 14.14 -20.25 5.63
CA ALA A 12 14.11 -19.10 4.73
C ALA A 12 13.85 -17.81 5.52
N THR A 13 14.45 -16.70 5.07
CA THR A 13 14.24 -15.37 5.66
C THR A 13 13.27 -14.49 4.85
N SER A 14 12.88 -14.95 3.66
CA SER A 14 11.90 -14.32 2.77
C SER A 14 11.32 -15.37 1.82
N VAL A 15 10.27 -15.01 1.10
CA VAL A 15 9.59 -15.86 0.11
C VAL A 15 9.47 -15.08 -1.21
N ALA A 16 9.92 -15.67 -2.31
CA ALA A 16 9.76 -15.14 -3.65
C ALA A 16 8.41 -15.56 -4.26
N ALA A 17 7.92 -14.79 -5.23
CA ALA A 17 6.64 -15.06 -5.90
C ALA A 17 6.55 -16.48 -6.50
N ALA A 18 7.66 -17.04 -6.97
CA ALA A 18 7.76 -18.36 -7.58
C ALA A 18 7.93 -19.51 -6.57
N ASP A 19 8.21 -19.21 -5.30
CA ASP A 19 8.34 -20.24 -4.27
C ASP A 19 7.01 -20.98 -4.09
N THR A 20 7.09 -22.28 -3.83
CA THR A 20 5.91 -23.15 -3.78
C THR A 20 5.68 -23.64 -2.36
N PHE A 21 4.44 -23.50 -1.89
CA PHE A 21 3.94 -24.09 -0.67
C PHE A 21 3.18 -25.37 -0.96
N TYR A 22 3.31 -26.33 -0.06
CA TYR A 22 2.51 -27.54 -0.07
C TYR A 22 1.07 -27.23 0.37
N LEU A 23 0.10 -27.81 -0.33
CA LEU A 23 -1.31 -27.81 0.10
C LEU A 23 -1.96 -29.16 -0.18
N VAL A 24 -3.05 -29.41 0.54
CA VAL A 24 -3.96 -30.53 0.26
C VAL A 24 -5.26 -29.95 -0.27
N GLN A 25 -5.62 -30.30 -1.50
CA GLN A 25 -6.89 -29.91 -2.12
C GLN A 25 -7.62 -31.17 -2.56
N SER A 26 -8.84 -31.36 -2.06
CA SER A 26 -9.66 -32.54 -2.39
C SER A 26 -8.90 -33.85 -2.17
N SER A 27 -8.27 -33.98 -0.99
CA SER A 27 -7.45 -35.14 -0.61
C SER A 27 -6.22 -35.40 -1.50
N THR A 28 -5.81 -34.43 -2.31
CA THR A 28 -4.63 -34.53 -3.20
C THR A 28 -3.56 -33.52 -2.80
N SER A 29 -2.32 -33.99 -2.72
CA SER A 29 -1.13 -33.15 -2.55
C SER A 29 -0.88 -32.30 -3.80
N LYS A 30 -0.82 -30.98 -3.62
CA LYS A 30 -0.52 -30.01 -4.69
C LYS A 30 0.48 -28.96 -4.20
N GLY A 31 1.04 -28.22 -5.15
CA GLY A 31 1.79 -26.99 -4.88
C GLY A 31 0.95 -25.76 -5.20
N VAL A 32 1.09 -24.70 -4.41
CA VAL A 32 0.65 -23.34 -4.76
C VAL A 32 1.83 -22.40 -4.67
N THR A 33 1.97 -21.51 -5.64
CA THR A 33 3.01 -20.48 -5.58
C THR A 33 2.67 -19.44 -4.52
N ALA A 34 3.67 -18.77 -3.97
CA ALA A 34 3.46 -17.63 -3.08
C ALA A 34 2.57 -16.56 -3.74
N ALA A 35 2.80 -16.28 -5.02
CA ALA A 35 1.97 -15.35 -5.79
C ALA A 35 0.48 -15.73 -5.77
N ASN A 36 0.15 -17.01 -6.02
CA ASN A 36 -1.23 -17.45 -6.05
C ASN A 36 -1.87 -17.49 -4.65
N LEU A 37 -1.10 -17.81 -3.61
CA LEU A 37 -1.59 -17.85 -2.24
C LEU A 37 -2.00 -16.46 -1.71
N PHE A 38 -1.25 -15.42 -2.09
CA PHE A 38 -1.49 -14.05 -1.62
C PHE A 38 -2.31 -13.19 -2.60
N ALA A 39 -2.66 -13.70 -3.78
CA ALA A 39 -3.46 -12.96 -4.77
C ALA A 39 -4.96 -12.95 -4.47
N ASP A 40 -5.53 -14.09 -4.04
CA ASP A 40 -6.96 -14.23 -3.75
C ASP A 40 -7.20 -15.34 -2.72
N VAL A 41 -8.05 -15.06 -1.73
CA VAL A 41 -8.50 -16.03 -0.75
C VAL A 41 -10.03 -16.03 -0.73
N ALA A 42 -10.63 -17.09 -1.26
CA ALA A 42 -12.09 -17.22 -1.46
C ALA A 42 -12.94 -17.35 -0.18
N THR A 43 -12.35 -17.08 0.98
CA THR A 43 -13.00 -17.15 2.31
C THR A 43 -12.69 -15.89 3.09
N PRO A 44 -13.53 -15.50 4.05
CA PRO A 44 -13.14 -14.48 5.02
C PRO A 44 -11.81 -14.84 5.66
N VAL A 45 -10.81 -13.97 5.53
CA VAL A 45 -9.53 -14.11 6.21
C VAL A 45 -9.64 -13.42 7.56
N SER A 46 -9.25 -14.11 8.63
CA SER A 46 -9.15 -13.53 9.97
C SER A 46 -7.68 -13.37 10.34
N PHE A 47 -7.27 -12.14 10.66
CA PHE A 47 -5.97 -11.86 11.26
C PHE A 47 -6.18 -11.61 12.76
N SER A 48 -5.79 -12.58 13.60
CA SER A 48 -5.96 -12.50 15.06
C SER A 48 -4.84 -11.72 15.78
N ASP A 49 -3.86 -11.22 15.02
CA ASP A 49 -2.77 -10.36 15.49
C ASP A 49 -2.59 -9.19 14.49
N LYS A 50 -1.51 -8.42 14.62
CA LYS A 50 -1.22 -7.22 13.82
C LYS A 50 -1.00 -7.55 12.35
N VAL A 51 -1.65 -6.78 11.48
CA VAL A 51 -1.31 -6.65 10.06
C VAL A 51 -0.45 -5.41 9.90
N SER A 52 0.70 -5.55 9.23
CA SER A 52 1.65 -4.45 9.03
C SER A 52 1.71 -4.05 7.55
N ILE A 53 1.58 -2.75 7.28
CA ILE A 53 1.81 -2.13 5.98
C ILE A 53 3.05 -1.25 6.16
N ALA A 54 4.23 -1.78 5.82
CA ALA A 54 5.51 -1.24 6.28
C ALA A 54 6.40 -0.62 5.18
N ASP A 55 6.04 -0.81 3.92
CA ASP A 55 6.69 -0.17 2.79
C ASP A 55 6.30 1.31 2.71
N ALA A 56 7.31 2.19 2.73
CA ALA A 56 7.10 3.63 2.77
C ALA A 56 8.07 4.36 1.85
N ASP A 57 7.56 5.42 1.23
CA ASP A 57 8.35 6.44 0.54
C ASP A 57 8.29 7.77 1.30
N THR A 58 9.31 8.61 1.12
CA THR A 58 9.39 9.94 1.75
C THR A 58 9.48 11.03 0.68
N VAL A 59 8.50 11.93 0.69
CA VAL A 59 8.38 13.05 -0.24
C VAL A 59 8.59 14.37 0.53
N THR A 60 9.44 15.26 -0.01
CA THR A 60 9.86 16.52 0.63
C THR A 60 9.53 17.77 -0.20
N GLY A 61 8.57 17.65 -1.11
CA GLY A 61 8.09 18.73 -1.99
C GLY A 61 7.01 18.24 -2.96
N PRO A 62 6.56 19.09 -3.89
CA PRO A 62 5.63 18.68 -4.94
C PRO A 62 6.25 17.62 -5.86
N GLY A 63 5.40 16.80 -6.48
CA GLY A 63 5.83 15.70 -7.35
C GLY A 63 4.95 14.46 -7.26
N ALA A 64 5.40 13.38 -7.90
CA ALA A 64 4.65 12.14 -7.96
C ALA A 64 4.67 11.40 -6.62
N VAL A 65 3.49 10.99 -6.15
CA VAL A 65 3.31 10.03 -5.07
C VAL A 65 3.47 8.62 -5.65
N SER A 66 4.48 7.88 -5.19
CA SER A 66 4.72 6.52 -5.70
C SER A 66 3.53 5.59 -5.41
N VAL A 67 3.16 4.76 -6.39
CA VAL A 67 2.20 3.65 -6.22
C VAL A 67 2.91 2.31 -5.98
N THR A 68 4.24 2.27 -5.96
CA THR A 68 4.99 1.04 -5.65
C THR A 68 5.06 0.76 -4.15
N THR A 69 4.78 1.77 -3.32
CA THR A 69 4.66 1.65 -1.87
C THR A 69 3.25 1.97 -1.41
N ASN A 70 2.76 1.28 -0.40
CA ASN A 70 1.46 1.58 0.20
C ASN A 70 1.49 2.88 1.02
N VAL A 71 2.62 3.25 1.64
CA VAL A 71 2.72 4.46 2.48
C VAL A 71 3.59 5.55 1.82
N THR A 72 3.14 6.81 1.89
CA THR A 72 3.95 7.99 1.58
C THR A 72 3.95 8.94 2.76
N ARG A 73 5.14 9.38 3.18
CA ARG A 73 5.34 10.39 4.21
C ARG A 73 5.68 11.71 3.54
N LEU A 74 4.86 12.74 3.73
CA LEU A 74 5.16 14.11 3.34
C LEU A 74 5.94 14.75 4.50
N THR A 75 7.27 14.74 4.42
CA THR A 75 8.15 15.11 5.53
C THR A 75 8.80 16.45 5.30
N ASN A 76 8.32 17.46 6.05
CA ASN A 76 8.83 18.84 6.04
C ASN A 76 9.09 19.35 4.61
N PRO A 77 8.05 19.35 3.75
CA PRO A 77 8.22 19.84 2.40
C PRO A 77 8.76 21.26 2.40
N SER A 78 9.78 21.49 1.58
CA SER A 78 10.45 22.80 1.49
C SER A 78 9.67 23.81 0.66
N THR A 79 8.78 23.33 -0.21
CA THR A 79 7.94 24.12 -1.11
C THR A 79 6.56 23.48 -1.19
N GLY A 80 5.53 24.33 -1.37
CA GLY A 80 4.17 23.87 -1.65
C GLY A 80 3.96 23.63 -3.15
N GLY A 81 2.85 22.97 -3.50
CA GLY A 81 2.49 22.72 -4.89
C GLY A 81 1.72 21.41 -5.08
N THR A 82 1.66 20.97 -6.32
CA THR A 82 0.88 19.81 -6.73
C THR A 82 1.62 18.50 -6.46
N LEU A 83 0.90 17.54 -5.89
CA LEU A 83 1.22 16.13 -5.91
C LEU A 83 0.42 15.46 -7.02
N THR A 84 1.03 14.52 -7.73
CA THR A 84 0.36 13.69 -8.74
C THR A 84 0.38 12.23 -8.31
N ILE A 85 -0.51 11.41 -8.86
CA ILE A 85 -0.55 9.97 -8.55
C ILE A 85 -0.96 9.20 -9.80
N ALA A 86 -0.18 8.18 -10.15
CA ALA A 86 -0.53 7.31 -11.27
C ALA A 86 -1.69 6.37 -10.90
N ALA A 87 -2.35 5.82 -11.92
CA ALA A 87 -3.28 4.71 -11.79
C ALA A 87 -2.71 3.59 -10.89
N GLY A 88 -3.53 3.15 -9.95
CA GLY A 88 -3.24 2.01 -9.08
C GLY A 88 -3.64 0.67 -9.69
N THR A 89 -3.51 -0.38 -8.89
CA THR A 89 -4.13 -1.70 -9.14
C THR A 89 -5.46 -1.79 -8.39
N GLU A 90 -6.44 -2.50 -8.95
CA GLU A 90 -7.76 -2.67 -8.30
C GLU A 90 -7.63 -3.17 -6.85
N GLY A 91 -8.28 -2.49 -5.91
CA GLY A 91 -8.23 -2.78 -4.48
C GLY A 91 -6.98 -2.29 -3.75
N GLN A 92 -6.03 -1.66 -4.46
CA GLN A 92 -4.81 -1.13 -3.84
C GLN A 92 -5.14 -0.02 -2.84
N LEU A 93 -4.52 -0.08 -1.67
CA LEU A 93 -4.55 0.98 -0.67
C LEU A 93 -3.35 1.91 -0.81
N LYS A 94 -3.59 3.22 -0.69
CA LYS A 94 -2.54 4.23 -0.55
C LYS A 94 -2.78 5.05 0.71
N ILE A 95 -1.76 5.16 1.55
CA ILE A 95 -1.78 5.92 2.80
C ILE A 95 -0.78 7.07 2.66
N ILE A 96 -1.24 8.29 2.77
CA ILE A 96 -0.42 9.50 2.74
C ILE A 96 -0.51 10.16 4.12
N VAL A 97 0.64 10.47 4.71
CA VAL A 97 0.74 11.12 6.01
C VAL A 97 1.67 12.32 5.91
N MET A 98 1.18 13.52 6.20
CA MET A 98 2.03 14.69 6.40
C MET A 98 2.58 14.67 7.83
N ASP A 99 3.76 14.06 8.01
CA ASP A 99 4.35 13.84 9.33
C ASP A 99 5.23 15.01 9.81
N GLY A 100 5.52 15.96 8.92
CA GLY A 100 6.17 17.22 9.23
C GLY A 100 5.80 18.31 8.23
N ASN A 101 5.61 19.53 8.71
CA ASN A 101 5.39 20.71 7.86
C ASN A 101 5.96 21.97 8.52
N SER A 102 7.24 21.96 8.89
CA SER A 102 7.90 23.10 9.55
C SER A 102 7.86 24.39 8.73
N SER A 103 7.78 24.28 7.41
CA SER A 103 7.75 25.41 6.47
C SER A 103 6.34 25.96 6.21
N ALA A 104 5.30 25.38 6.84
CA ALA A 104 3.90 25.77 6.68
C ALA A 104 3.45 25.87 5.20
N VAL A 105 3.89 24.92 4.37
CA VAL A 105 3.54 24.87 2.95
C VAL A 105 2.31 23.99 2.74
N THR A 106 1.65 24.16 1.60
CA THR A 106 0.50 23.33 1.20
C THR A 106 0.89 22.43 0.05
N LEU A 107 0.60 21.13 0.17
CA LEU A 107 0.66 20.18 -0.93
C LEU A 107 -0.75 19.73 -1.30
N THR A 108 -1.07 19.74 -2.58
CA THR A 108 -2.39 19.37 -3.08
C THR A 108 -2.25 18.20 -4.04
N LEU A 109 -2.82 17.06 -3.68
CA LEU A 109 -2.98 15.95 -4.62
C LEU A 109 -4.09 16.32 -5.61
N ASP A 110 -3.70 16.48 -6.86
CA ASP A 110 -4.54 16.89 -7.99
C ASP A 110 -4.06 16.09 -9.21
N ASP A 111 -4.87 15.11 -9.61
CA ASP A 111 -4.59 14.25 -10.75
C ASP A 111 -5.90 13.76 -11.37
N SER A 112 -5.89 13.53 -12.68
CA SER A 112 -6.99 12.90 -13.38
C SER A 112 -7.33 11.51 -12.85
N ASP A 113 -6.40 10.78 -12.23
CA ASP A 113 -6.65 9.47 -11.63
C ASP A 113 -7.37 9.55 -10.26
N LEU A 114 -7.63 10.74 -9.75
CA LEU A 114 -8.38 10.95 -8.52
C LEU A 114 -9.90 10.93 -8.77
N GLY A 115 -10.67 10.33 -7.87
CA GLY A 115 -12.14 10.37 -7.87
C GLY A 115 -12.72 11.68 -7.30
N HIS A 116 -11.85 12.57 -6.85
CA HIS A 116 -12.14 13.90 -6.30
C HIS A 116 -11.40 14.95 -7.14
N ASP A 117 -11.78 16.23 -7.02
CA ASP A 117 -11.04 17.30 -7.68
C ASP A 117 -9.66 17.46 -7.03
N THR A 118 -9.59 17.57 -5.71
CA THR A 118 -8.32 17.68 -4.99
C THR A 118 -8.37 17.09 -3.58
N ILE A 119 -7.20 16.69 -3.06
CA ILE A 119 -6.96 16.40 -1.64
C ILE A 119 -5.80 17.25 -1.15
N THR A 120 -6.05 18.14 -0.19
CA THR A 120 -5.10 19.14 0.29
C THR A 120 -4.53 18.79 1.66
N PHE A 121 -3.20 18.83 1.78
CA PHE A 121 -2.42 18.69 3.01
C PHE A 121 -1.75 20.03 3.33
N ASN A 122 -2.20 20.68 4.39
CA ASN A 122 -1.71 21.99 4.83
C ASN A 122 -1.04 21.95 6.21
N ASN A 123 -1.26 20.90 7.00
CA ASN A 123 -0.74 20.79 8.36
C ASN A 123 -0.05 19.44 8.61
N LYS A 124 0.93 19.47 9.52
CA LYS A 124 1.42 18.24 10.13
C LYS A 124 0.23 17.53 10.81
N GLY A 125 0.05 16.25 10.50
CA GLY A 125 -1.06 15.43 10.98
C GLY A 125 -2.18 15.25 9.94
N ASP A 126 -2.10 15.92 8.79
CA ASP A 126 -2.99 15.63 7.69
C ASP A 126 -2.71 14.24 7.12
N THR A 127 -3.77 13.48 6.91
CA THR A 127 -3.72 12.10 6.45
C THR A 127 -4.73 11.86 5.35
N ALA A 128 -4.41 10.91 4.48
CA ALA A 128 -5.32 10.39 3.48
C ALA A 128 -5.14 8.89 3.34
N THR A 129 -6.22 8.14 3.48
CA THR A 129 -6.30 6.73 3.10
C THR A 129 -7.16 6.64 1.85
N LEU A 130 -6.54 6.24 0.74
CA LEU A 130 -7.19 6.08 -0.55
C LEU A 130 -7.29 4.59 -0.91
N ILE A 131 -8.32 4.25 -1.69
CA ILE A 131 -8.47 2.96 -2.37
C ILE A 131 -8.58 3.19 -3.88
N TYR A 132 -7.85 2.42 -4.68
CA TYR A 132 -8.00 2.42 -6.12
C TYR A 132 -9.08 1.42 -6.53
N THR A 133 -10.19 1.90 -7.07
CA THR A 133 -11.27 1.04 -7.57
C THR A 133 -12.05 1.75 -8.67
N ASN A 134 -12.54 0.99 -9.65
CA ASN A 134 -13.25 1.51 -10.81
C ASN A 134 -12.44 2.61 -11.53
N SER A 135 -11.14 2.34 -11.70
CA SER A 135 -10.17 3.21 -12.39
C SER A 135 -9.97 4.61 -11.78
N LYS A 136 -10.22 4.79 -10.48
CA LYS A 136 -9.95 6.02 -9.74
C LYS A 136 -9.45 5.74 -8.32
N TRP A 137 -8.67 6.68 -7.78
CA TRP A 137 -8.33 6.75 -6.37
C TRP A 137 -9.43 7.49 -5.59
N TRP A 138 -10.06 6.81 -4.64
CA TRP A 138 -11.09 7.38 -3.77
C TRP A 138 -10.56 7.56 -2.36
N LEU A 139 -10.75 8.74 -1.77
CA LEU A 139 -10.46 8.93 -0.35
C LEU A 139 -11.55 8.25 0.48
N ILE A 140 -11.15 7.30 1.32
CA ILE A 140 -12.06 6.55 2.20
C ILE A 140 -11.86 6.87 3.69
N GLY A 141 -10.90 7.72 4.01
CA GLY A 141 -10.68 8.20 5.37
C GLY A 141 -9.46 9.11 5.46
N GLY A 142 -9.36 9.87 6.55
CA GLY A 142 -8.25 10.79 6.79
C GLY A 142 -8.72 12.14 7.30
N THR A 143 -7.77 13.07 7.38
CA THR A 143 -7.94 14.43 7.90
C THR A 143 -7.62 15.51 6.87
N ALA A 144 -7.01 15.15 5.74
CA ALA A 144 -6.77 16.06 4.62
C ALA A 144 -8.09 16.61 4.05
N THR A 145 -8.05 17.82 3.49
CA THR A 145 -9.25 18.50 3.00
C THR A 145 -9.58 18.06 1.57
N VAL A 146 -10.81 17.61 1.33
CA VAL A 146 -11.31 17.17 0.00
C VAL A 146 -12.12 18.27 -0.69
N ALA A 147 -11.91 18.44 -1.99
CA ALA A 147 -12.84 19.13 -2.89
C ALA A 147 -13.41 18.16 -3.94
N ASN A 148 -14.66 18.35 -4.36
CA ASN A 148 -15.37 17.53 -5.36
C ASN A 148 -15.99 18.40 -6.45
#